data_AF-A0AAQ4E966-F1
#
_entry.id   AF-A0AAQ4E966-F1
#
_cell.length_a   1.000
_cell.length_b   1.000
_cell.length_c   1.000
_cell.angle_alpha   90.00
_cell.angle_beta   90.00
_cell.angle_gamma   90.00
#
_symmetry.space_group_name_H-M   'P 1'
#
loop_
_entity.id
_entity.type
_entity.pdbx_description
1 polymer ?
#
loop_
_entity_poly.entity_id
_entity_poly.type
_entity_poly.pdbx_seq_one_letter_code
_entity_poly.pdbx_strand_id
1 'polypeptide(L)'
;MEMHTRRKHWHSTHGIRRCTYCTYTSSRKFNIIRHERTHVGRRESLCPLCQKSFSQPKNLKVHMNIHSGEKPYECGQCGKRLRQRVHARRHE
;
A
#
# COMPACT_ATOMS: atom_id res chain seq x y z
N MET A 1 -7.76 -52.68 -5.90
CA MET A 1 -7.25 -51.69 -4.94
C MET A 1 -6.66 -50.56 -5.74
N GLU A 2 -7.47 -49.60 -6.16
CA GLU A 2 -7.07 -48.53 -7.07
C GLU A 2 -6.97 -47.22 -6.29
N MET A 3 -5.73 -46.73 -6.19
CA MET A 3 -5.40 -45.50 -5.49
C MET A 3 -5.90 -44.31 -6.31
N HIS A 4 -7.09 -43.79 -5.99
CA HIS A 4 -7.53 -42.51 -6.53
C HIS A 4 -6.72 -41.37 -5.89
N THR A 5 -5.48 -41.18 -6.35
CA THR A 5 -4.76 -39.93 -6.17
C THR A 5 -5.50 -38.86 -6.97
N ARG A 6 -6.39 -38.13 -6.30
CA ARG A 6 -7.14 -37.00 -6.88
C ARG A 6 -6.12 -35.89 -7.19
N ARG A 7 -5.55 -35.94 -8.41
CA ARG A 7 -4.60 -34.95 -8.93
C ARG A 7 -5.27 -33.58 -8.88
N LYS A 8 -4.76 -32.68 -8.02
CA LYS A 8 -5.16 -31.27 -8.05
C LYS A 8 -4.72 -30.70 -9.40
N HIS A 9 -5.69 -30.51 -10.29
CA HIS A 9 -5.48 -29.81 -11.54
C HIS A 9 -5.08 -28.36 -11.23
N TRP A 10 -3.77 -28.11 -11.26
CA TRP A 10 -3.20 -26.77 -11.19
C TRP A 10 -3.30 -26.14 -12.58
N HIS A 11 -4.41 -25.42 -12.82
CA HIS A 11 -4.51 -24.59 -14.02
C HIS A 11 -3.67 -23.32 -13.80
N SER A 12 -2.43 -23.37 -14.27
CA SER A 12 -1.51 -22.24 -14.38
C SER A 12 -2.06 -21.18 -15.33
N THR A 13 -2.66 -20.12 -14.77
CA THR A 13 -2.72 -18.80 -15.41
C THR A 13 -1.89 -17.81 -14.56
N HIS A 14 -0.60 -17.72 -14.91
CA HIS A 14 0.29 -16.60 -14.60
C HIS A 14 0.36 -16.07 -13.16
N GLY A 15 0.49 -16.88 -12.10
CA GLY A 15 0.95 -16.39 -10.78
C GLY A 15 0.14 -15.22 -10.15
N ILE A 16 -1.07 -14.96 -10.66
CA ILE A 16 -1.95 -13.89 -10.22
C ILE A 16 -2.72 -14.39 -9.01
N ARG A 17 -2.53 -13.72 -7.88
CA ARG A 17 -3.25 -13.98 -6.63
C ARG A 17 -4.50 -13.10 -6.60
N ARG A 18 -5.62 -13.65 -6.12
CA ARG A 18 -6.90 -12.94 -5.97
C ARG A 18 -7.15 -12.62 -4.49
N CYS A 19 -7.75 -11.47 -4.21
CA CYS A 19 -8.24 -11.08 -2.90
C CYS A 19 -9.41 -11.98 -2.47
N THR A 20 -9.50 -12.30 -1.18
CA THR A 20 -10.58 -13.14 -0.64
C THR A 20 -11.91 -12.41 -0.45
N TYR A 21 -11.90 -11.07 -0.40
CA TYR A 21 -13.08 -10.24 -0.08
C TYR A 21 -13.69 -9.56 -1.32
N CYS A 22 -12.96 -9.47 -2.43
CA CYS A 22 -13.44 -8.83 -3.65
C CYS A 22 -12.73 -9.37 -4.90
N THR A 23 -13.09 -8.84 -6.06
CA THR A 23 -12.54 -9.27 -7.36
C THR A 23 -11.13 -8.74 -7.66
N TYR A 24 -10.50 -8.02 -6.72
CA TYR A 24 -9.14 -7.50 -6.89
C TYR A 24 -8.12 -8.63 -7.08
N THR A 25 -7.23 -8.47 -8.05
CA THR A 25 -6.17 -9.44 -8.36
C THR A 25 -4.80 -8.75 -8.45
N SER A 26 -3.74 -9.48 -8.12
CA SER A 26 -2.36 -9.00 -8.23
C SER A 26 -1.37 -10.15 -8.40
N SER A 27 -0.37 -9.96 -9.25
CA SER A 27 0.74 -10.92 -9.40
C SER A 27 1.66 -10.99 -8.17
N ARG A 28 1.71 -9.94 -7.34
CA ARG A 28 2.59 -9.88 -6.16
C ARG A 28 1.83 -10.19 -4.87
N LYS A 29 2.28 -11.21 -4.12
CA LYS A 29 1.67 -11.63 -2.82
C LYS A 29 1.46 -10.46 -1.87
N PHE A 30 2.48 -9.65 -1.68
CA PHE A 30 2.44 -8.53 -0.73
C PHE A 30 1.39 -7.48 -1.09
N ASN A 31 1.08 -7.28 -2.38
CA ASN A 31 0.03 -6.36 -2.79
C ASN A 31 -1.36 -6.85 -2.39
N ILE A 32 -1.63 -8.17 -2.51
CA ILE A 32 -2.87 -8.77 -2.02
C ILE A 32 -2.97 -8.63 -0.50
N ILE A 33 -1.94 -9.00 0.25
CA ILE A 33 -1.92 -8.87 1.73
C ILE A 33 -2.21 -7.42 2.15
N ARG A 34 -1.56 -6.44 1.50
CA ARG A 34 -1.78 -5.03 1.78
C ARG A 34 -3.17 -4.55 1.40
N HIS A 35 -3.72 -5.05 0.29
CA HIS A 35 -5.07 -4.76 -0.14
C HIS A 35 -6.09 -5.35 0.84
N GLU A 36 -5.92 -6.57 1.31
CA GLU A 36 -6.83 -7.20 2.27
C GLU A 36 -6.98 -6.40 3.57
N ARG A 37 -5.94 -5.66 3.99
CA ARG A 37 -6.01 -4.72 5.12
C ARG A 37 -7.08 -3.63 4.95
N THR A 38 -7.50 -3.30 3.72
CA THR A 38 -8.57 -2.31 3.48
C THR A 38 -9.94 -2.85 3.82
N HIS A 39 -10.14 -4.17 3.75
CA HIS A 39 -11.42 -4.82 4.10
C HIS A 39 -11.59 -4.97 5.61
N VAL A 40 -10.53 -5.37 6.30
CA VAL A 40 -10.55 -5.57 7.77
C VAL A 40 -10.25 -4.30 8.56
N GLY A 41 -10.04 -3.15 7.90
CA GLY A 41 -9.74 -1.88 8.56
C GLY A 41 -8.43 -1.88 9.37
N ARG A 42 -7.53 -2.84 9.14
CA ARG A 42 -6.27 -3.00 9.89
C ARG A 42 -5.29 -1.88 9.52
N ARG A 43 -5.34 -0.78 10.26
CA ARG A 43 -4.45 0.39 10.15
C ARG A 43 -3.43 0.37 11.28
N GLU A 44 -2.36 -0.38 11.09
CA GLU A 44 -1.38 -0.68 12.15
C GLU A 44 -0.32 0.41 12.34
N SER A 45 -0.19 1.32 11.39
CA SER A 45 0.82 2.38 11.46
C SER A 45 0.20 3.60 12.13
N LEU A 46 0.29 3.65 13.46
CA LEU A 46 -0.18 4.79 14.26
C LEU A 46 0.91 5.86 14.34
N CYS A 47 0.50 7.13 14.26
CA CYS A 47 1.38 8.23 14.57
C CYS A 47 1.58 8.34 16.09
N PRO A 48 2.82 8.33 16.60
CA PRO A 48 3.07 8.42 18.03
C PRO A 48 2.66 9.78 18.63
N LEU A 49 2.58 10.83 17.81
CA LEU A 49 2.30 12.20 18.27
C LEU A 49 0.81 12.55 18.28
N CYS A 50 0.01 11.99 17.36
CA CYS A 50 -1.41 12.34 17.22
C CYS A 50 -2.35 11.13 17.10
N GLN A 51 -1.83 9.91 17.26
CA GLN A 51 -2.59 8.65 17.18
C GLN A 51 -3.35 8.42 15.87
N LYS A 52 -3.06 9.21 14.83
CA LYS A 52 -3.65 9.04 13.50
C LYS A 52 -3.17 7.72 12.88
N SER A 53 -4.10 6.92 12.37
CA SER A 53 -3.81 5.61 11.81
C SER A 53 -3.63 5.64 10.29
N PHE A 54 -2.65 4.86 9.81
CA PHE A 54 -2.31 4.74 8.40
C PHE A 54 -2.33 3.28 7.96
N SER A 55 -2.77 3.04 6.72
CA SER A 55 -2.79 1.70 6.12
C SER A 55 -1.41 1.17 5.72
N GLN A 56 -0.41 2.06 5.62
CA GLN A 56 0.95 1.73 5.19
C GLN A 56 2.00 2.55 5.95
N PRO A 57 3.14 1.94 6.37
CA PRO A 57 4.21 2.64 7.08
C PRO A 57 4.79 3.83 6.29
N LYS A 58 4.88 3.71 4.95
CA LYS A 58 5.36 4.80 4.10
C LYS A 58 4.48 6.06 4.19
N ASN A 59 3.17 5.88 4.42
CA ASN A 59 2.24 7.00 4.55
C ASN A 59 2.40 7.66 5.93
N LEU A 60 2.65 6.86 6.97
CA LEU A 60 3.03 7.38 8.29
C LEU A 60 4.35 8.18 8.21
N LYS A 61 5.38 7.66 7.54
CA LYS A 61 6.65 8.37 7.35
C LYS A 61 6.45 9.74 6.68
N VAL A 62 5.68 9.80 5.61
CA VAL A 62 5.34 11.07 4.94
C VAL A 62 4.48 11.97 5.84
N HIS A 63 3.60 11.39 6.66
CA HIS A 63 2.81 12.15 7.64
C HIS A 63 3.69 12.80 8.71
N MET A 64 4.77 12.15 9.15
CA MET A 64 5.70 12.72 10.14
C MET A 64 6.30 14.04 9.67
N ASN A 65 6.41 14.28 8.37
CA ASN A 65 6.82 15.57 7.81
C ASN A 65 5.93 16.72 8.31
N ILE A 66 4.66 16.47 8.68
CA ILE A 66 3.76 17.47 9.27
C ILE A 66 4.30 17.94 10.62
N HIS A 67 4.69 16.99 11.46
CA HIS A 67 5.21 17.24 12.81
C HIS A 67 6.62 17.81 12.81
N SER A 68 7.51 17.33 11.93
CA SER A 68 8.89 17.85 11.84
C SER A 68 9.01 19.18 11.10
N GLY A 69 7.96 19.61 10.38
CA GLY A 69 8.06 20.81 9.54
C GLY A 69 8.76 20.58 8.19
N GLU A 70 9.33 19.40 7.97
CA GLU A 70 10.10 19.10 6.77
C GLU A 70 9.28 19.21 5.49
N LYS A 71 9.88 19.82 4.47
CA LYS A 71 9.34 19.97 3.12
C LYS A 71 10.39 19.50 2.11
N PRO A 72 10.53 18.17 1.92
CA PRO A 72 11.63 17.60 1.16
C PRO A 72 11.48 17.74 -0.36
N TYR A 73 10.31 18.16 -0.85
CA TYR A 73 10.07 18.32 -2.28
C TYR A 73 10.04 19.80 -2.64
N GLU A 74 10.83 20.22 -3.61
CA GLU A 74 10.88 21.58 -4.11
C GLU A 74 10.31 21.65 -5.53
N CYS A 75 9.55 22.70 -5.83
CA CYS A 75 9.12 23.00 -7.19
C CYS A 75 10.24 23.69 -7.95
N GLY A 76 10.66 23.13 -9.08
CA GLY A 76 11.74 23.69 -9.89
C GLY A 76 11.43 25.05 -10.54
N GLN A 77 10.15 25.39 -10.72
CA GLN A 77 9.76 26.65 -11.36
C GLN A 77 9.68 27.84 -10.38
N CYS A 78 9.22 27.61 -9.14
CA CYS A 78 8.94 28.69 -8.18
C CYS A 78 9.65 28.54 -6.83
N GLY A 79 10.46 27.48 -6.65
CA GLY A 79 11.18 27.20 -5.39
C GLY A 79 10.28 26.79 -4.22
N LYS A 80 8.97 26.61 -4.44
CA LYS A 80 8.03 26.29 -3.36
C LYS A 80 8.28 24.88 -2.83
N ARG A 81 8.55 24.78 -1.53
CA ARG A 81 8.77 23.50 -0.85
C ARG A 81 7.46 22.90 -0.32
N LEU A 82 7.27 21.61 -0.54
CA LEU A 82 6.06 20.84 -0.26
C LEU A 82 6.40 19.56 0.51
N ARG A 83 5.45 19.10 1.34
CA ARG A 83 5.63 17.93 2.23
C ARG A 83 5.47 16.58 1.53
N GLN A 84 4.80 16.55 0.37
CA GLN A 84 4.53 15.33 -0.39
C GLN A 84 4.88 15.50 -1.88
N ARG A 85 5.47 14.45 -2.47
CA ARG A 85 5.84 14.43 -3.89
C ARG A 85 4.64 14.67 -4.81
N VAL A 86 3.49 14.09 -4.48
CA VAL A 86 2.27 14.24 -5.29
C VAL A 86 1.77 15.69 -5.34
N HIS A 87 1.99 16.45 -4.26
CA HIS A 87 1.65 17.87 -4.23
C HIS A 87 2.67 18.69 -5.02
N ALA A 88 3.95 18.33 -4.98
CA ALA A 88 4.98 18.96 -5.81
C ALA A 88 4.69 18.77 -7.29
N ARG A 89 4.48 17.52 -7.73
CA ARG A 89 4.19 17.21 -9.13
C ARG A 89 2.94 17.88 -9.69
N ARG A 90 1.91 18.08 -8.86
CA ARG A 90 0.67 18.77 -9.28
C ARG A 90 0.82 20.30 -9.28
N HIS A 91 1.86 20.80 -8.62
CA HIS A 91 2.12 22.23 -8.49
C HIS A 91 3.09 22.76 -9.55
N GLU A 92 3.98 21.90 -10.07
CA GLU A 92 4.77 22.12 -11.28
C GLU A 92 3.89 22.34 -12.53
#